data_AF-A0A2D9JLB5-F1
#
_entry.id   AF-A0A2D9JLB5-F1
#
_cell.length_a   1.000
_cell.length_b   1.000
_cell.length_c   1.000
_cell.angle_alpha   90.00
_cell.angle_beta   90.00
_cell.angle_gamma   90.00
#
_symmetry.space_group_name_H-M   'P 1'
#
loop_
_entity.id
_entity.type
_entity.pdbx_description
1 polymer ?
#
loop_
_entity_poly.entity_id
_entity_poly.type
_entity_poly.pdbx_seq_one_letter_code
_entity_poly.pdbx_strand_id
1 'polypeptide(L)'
;MKRKEPSLGDLNELLAPQRGQVSSKRRVPSPPPGPTVTPKPEISEGAVVAAVAPATPKETPKTTKEQNPATTPVHPTLFGTRGRLRRIRFMNRLAFVTLTVLLCVYPAYEWIDQPRDPIFFARGAGFVVLALISIWMSISAIVRRMHDVGRSAWWLLSLLVPGVNVITLLVLFAWPGSSHENRFGPPNRYSTLLTWLLFLLLIIIPLGITPAGTILYDAHVQSLAQ
;
A
#
# COMPACT_ATOMS: atom_id res chain seq x y z
N MET A 1 39.10 -32.95 39.26
CA MET A 1 38.17 -31.96 39.82
C MET A 1 36.88 -31.99 39.00
N LYS A 2 35.81 -32.60 39.51
CA LYS A 2 34.49 -32.64 38.83
C LYS A 2 33.75 -31.33 39.14
N ARG A 3 33.47 -30.52 38.12
CA ARG A 3 32.69 -29.29 38.22
C ARG A 3 31.22 -29.68 38.41
N LYS A 4 30.59 -29.32 39.53
CA LYS A 4 29.15 -29.56 39.77
C LYS A 4 28.35 -28.61 38.87
N GLU A 5 27.47 -29.17 38.06
CA GLU A 5 26.44 -28.42 37.32
C GLU A 5 25.44 -27.83 38.35
N PRO A 6 25.04 -26.55 38.21
CA PRO A 6 24.05 -25.93 39.09
C PRO A 6 22.67 -26.58 38.89
N SER A 7 21.89 -26.72 39.97
CA SER A 7 20.61 -27.42 39.93
C SER A 7 19.52 -26.53 39.31
N LEU A 8 18.49 -27.14 38.72
CA LEU A 8 17.35 -26.45 38.11
C LEU A 8 16.60 -25.49 39.05
N GLY A 9 16.76 -25.64 40.37
CA GLY A 9 16.22 -24.68 41.34
C GLY A 9 16.95 -23.34 41.34
N ASP A 10 18.27 -23.36 41.13
CA ASP A 10 19.15 -22.18 41.17
C ASP A 10 18.90 -21.25 39.97
N LEU A 11 18.44 -21.80 38.85
CA LEU A 11 18.10 -21.03 37.64
C LEU A 11 16.78 -20.28 37.75
N ASN A 12 15.82 -20.78 38.55
CA ASN A 12 14.54 -20.09 38.78
C ASN A 12 14.69 -18.87 39.69
N GLU A 13 15.68 -18.87 40.57
CA GLU A 13 15.99 -17.72 41.44
C GLU A 13 16.70 -16.60 40.66
N LEU A 14 17.51 -16.96 39.64
CA LEU A 14 18.16 -16.03 38.70
C LEU A 14 17.20 -15.40 37.68
N LEU A 15 16.05 -16.03 37.41
CA LEU A 15 15.04 -15.54 36.47
C LEU A 15 13.85 -14.84 37.15
N ALA A 16 13.86 -14.71 38.48
CA ALA A 16 12.84 -13.97 39.20
C ALA A 16 12.95 -12.46 38.92
N PRO A 17 11.87 -11.77 38.52
CA PRO A 17 11.90 -10.33 38.28
C PRO A 17 12.14 -9.59 39.60
N GLN A 18 13.27 -8.91 39.70
CA GLN A 18 13.62 -7.99 40.79
C GLN A 18 12.54 -6.90 40.90
N ARG A 19 11.58 -7.07 41.82
CA ARG A 19 10.66 -6.01 42.25
C ARG A 19 11.47 -4.97 43.03
N GLY A 20 12.07 -4.05 42.28
CA GLY A 20 12.71 -2.86 42.81
C GLY A 20 11.70 -1.99 43.56
N GLN A 21 12.02 -1.76 44.84
CA GLN A 21 11.36 -0.83 45.74
C GLN A 21 11.39 0.59 45.15
N VAL A 22 10.22 1.21 44.96
CA VAL A 22 10.10 2.66 44.74
C VAL A 22 9.68 3.30 46.06
N SER A 23 10.70 3.73 46.80
CA SER A 23 10.59 4.60 47.98
C SER A 23 10.39 6.06 47.53
N SER A 24 9.73 6.83 48.40
CA SER A 24 9.74 8.30 48.49
C SER A 24 8.72 9.09 47.67
N LYS A 25 7.63 9.47 48.37
CA LYS A 25 6.69 10.55 48.05
C LYS A 25 7.43 11.84 47.68
N ARG A 26 7.35 12.28 46.43
CA ARG A 26 7.74 13.65 46.04
C ARG A 26 6.47 14.51 45.93
N ARG A 27 6.33 15.44 46.88
CA ARG A 27 5.23 16.42 46.99
C ARG A 27 5.37 17.44 45.85
N VAL A 28 4.35 17.57 44.99
CA VAL A 28 4.29 18.60 43.93
C VAL A 28 3.92 19.94 44.57
N PRO A 29 4.65 21.05 44.31
CA PRO A 29 4.24 22.39 44.77
C PRO A 29 3.06 22.91 43.95
N SER A 30 2.09 23.53 44.60
CA SER A 30 1.00 24.25 43.95
C SER A 30 1.52 25.47 43.17
N PRO A 31 0.98 25.76 41.97
CA PRO A 31 1.35 26.95 41.21
C PRO A 31 0.87 28.24 41.91
N PRO A 32 1.60 29.36 41.80
CA PRO A 32 1.22 30.63 42.41
C PRO A 32 -0.04 31.23 41.75
N PRO A 33 -0.85 32.01 42.50
CA PRO A 33 -2.05 32.64 41.96
C PRO A 33 -1.68 33.68 40.90
N GLY A 34 -2.28 33.56 39.71
CA GLY A 34 -2.19 34.57 38.66
C GLY A 34 -2.92 35.86 39.05
N PRO A 35 -2.54 37.01 38.46
CA PRO A 35 -3.06 38.32 38.84
C PRO A 35 -4.56 38.45 38.56
N THR A 36 -5.27 38.94 39.58
CA THR A 36 -6.67 39.38 39.57
C THR A 36 -6.89 40.42 38.48
N VAL A 37 -7.59 40.05 37.40
CA VAL A 37 -8.13 41.02 36.44
C VAL A 37 -9.59 41.27 36.82
N THR A 38 -9.85 42.48 37.28
CA THR A 38 -11.17 43.03 37.60
C THR A 38 -12.06 43.10 36.35
N PRO A 39 -13.38 42.82 36.44
CA PRO A 39 -14.29 42.94 35.31
C PRO A 39 -14.71 44.40 35.09
N LYS A 40 -14.72 44.83 33.82
CA LYS A 40 -15.20 46.14 33.33
C LYS A 40 -16.69 46.04 32.95
N PRO A 41 -17.54 47.07 33.16
CA PRO A 41 -18.99 46.91 33.15
C PRO A 41 -19.64 46.88 31.76
N GLU A 42 -20.54 45.91 31.59
CA GLU A 42 -21.98 46.03 31.20
C GLU A 42 -22.37 46.84 29.95
N ILE A 43 -22.93 46.15 28.93
CA ILE A 43 -24.17 46.52 28.20
C ILE A 43 -24.89 45.25 27.64
N SER A 44 -26.23 45.26 27.80
CA SER A 44 -27.36 44.51 27.16
C SER A 44 -27.71 43.07 27.55
N GLU A 45 -28.60 43.00 28.55
CA GLU A 45 -29.91 42.32 28.60
C GLU A 45 -30.26 41.23 27.56
N GLY A 46 -30.68 40.08 28.08
CA GLY A 46 -31.37 39.01 27.35
C GLY A 46 -31.62 37.80 28.25
N ALA A 47 -32.72 37.84 28.99
CA ALA A 47 -33.17 36.86 29.98
C ALA A 47 -33.30 35.41 29.45
N VAL A 48 -32.89 34.40 30.24
CA VAL A 48 -33.73 33.28 30.74
C VAL A 48 -33.10 32.72 32.02
N VAL A 49 -33.94 32.54 33.03
CA VAL A 49 -33.66 32.14 34.43
C VAL A 49 -33.79 30.61 34.60
N ALA A 50 -33.17 30.10 35.68
CA ALA A 50 -33.42 28.84 36.42
C ALA A 50 -32.57 27.61 36.00
N ALA A 51 -32.04 26.74 36.87
CA ALA A 51 -31.96 26.67 38.33
C ALA A 51 -31.14 25.41 38.72
N VAL A 52 -30.39 25.48 39.84
CA VAL A 52 -30.13 24.43 40.86
C VAL A 52 -29.22 23.21 40.51
N ALA A 53 -28.09 23.12 41.24
CA ALA A 53 -27.26 21.92 41.51
C ALA A 53 -27.72 21.26 42.84
N PRO A 54 -27.38 20.00 43.26
CA PRO A 54 -25.99 19.51 43.45
C PRO A 54 -25.73 17.98 43.38
N ALA A 55 -24.45 17.60 43.61
CA ALA A 55 -23.91 16.32 44.12
C ALA A 55 -23.23 15.31 43.14
N THR A 56 -21.90 15.29 43.22
CA THR A 56 -20.85 14.37 42.71
C THR A 56 -20.96 12.91 43.20
N PRO A 57 -20.41 11.89 42.47
CA PRO A 57 -19.04 11.40 42.74
C PRO A 57 -18.14 11.18 41.50
N LYS A 58 -16.84 11.39 41.70
CA LYS A 58 -15.73 11.16 40.75
C LYS A 58 -15.61 9.69 40.32
N GLU A 59 -15.53 9.42 39.02
CA GLU A 59 -14.83 8.25 38.47
C GLU A 59 -14.05 8.63 37.20
N THR A 60 -12.73 8.51 37.25
CA THR A 60 -11.86 8.19 36.10
C THR A 60 -11.01 7.04 36.62
N PRO A 61 -10.83 5.89 35.91
CA PRO A 61 -10.74 5.73 34.47
C PRO A 61 -11.50 4.50 33.93
N LYS A 62 -12.45 4.69 33.01
CA LYS A 62 -12.96 3.58 32.19
C LYS A 62 -12.26 3.65 30.85
N THR A 63 -11.42 2.65 30.63
CA THR A 63 -11.00 2.07 29.36
C THR A 63 -12.11 2.29 28.32
N THR A 64 -12.07 3.45 27.66
CA THR A 64 -13.01 3.75 26.60
C THR A 64 -12.44 2.99 25.44
N LYS A 65 -13.06 1.83 25.22
CA LYS A 65 -12.85 0.87 24.15
C LYS A 65 -12.09 1.53 23.02
N GLU A 66 -10.92 0.97 22.75
CA GLU A 66 -10.24 1.02 21.47
C GLU A 66 -11.29 0.75 20.39
N GLN A 67 -11.97 1.81 19.98
CA GLN A 67 -12.91 1.80 18.90
C GLN A 67 -12.02 1.89 17.68
N ASN A 68 -11.35 0.75 17.44
CA ASN A 68 -10.67 0.38 16.22
C ASN A 68 -11.65 0.80 15.12
N PRO A 69 -11.42 1.90 14.38
CA PRO A 69 -12.33 2.28 13.34
C PRO A 69 -12.18 1.14 12.35
N ALA A 70 -13.20 0.27 12.33
CA ALA A 70 -13.28 -0.89 11.48
C ALA A 70 -12.75 -0.45 10.13
N THR A 71 -11.53 -0.90 9.82
CA THR A 71 -10.86 -0.67 8.56
C THR A 71 -11.82 -1.23 7.53
N THR A 72 -12.71 -0.40 7.01
CA THR A 72 -13.55 -0.79 5.89
C THR A 72 -12.54 -1.22 4.85
N PRO A 73 -12.53 -2.49 4.43
CA PRO A 73 -11.57 -2.94 3.45
C PRO A 73 -11.97 -2.21 2.16
N VAL A 74 -11.39 -1.04 1.92
CA VAL A 74 -11.55 -0.31 0.68
C VAL A 74 -10.98 -1.22 -0.39
N HIS A 75 -11.83 -1.99 -1.05
CA HIS A 75 -11.40 -3.02 -1.98
C HIS A 75 -10.34 -2.43 -2.92
N PRO A 76 -9.15 -3.06 -3.03
CA PRO A 76 -8.10 -2.56 -3.90
C PRO A 76 -8.58 -2.63 -5.33
N THR A 77 -9.13 -1.53 -5.83
CA THR A 77 -9.39 -1.40 -7.25
C THR A 77 -8.05 -1.48 -7.97
N LEU A 78 -7.86 -2.49 -8.83
CA LEU A 78 -6.62 -2.58 -9.61
C LEU A 78 -6.48 -1.35 -10.52
N PHE A 79 -7.60 -0.83 -11.01
CA PHE A 79 -7.68 0.23 -12.02
C PHE A 79 -7.99 1.64 -11.49
N GLY A 80 -8.34 1.82 -10.21
CA GLY A 80 -8.66 3.16 -9.69
C GLY A 80 -7.42 4.04 -9.54
N THR A 81 -7.59 5.34 -9.32
CA THR A 81 -6.49 6.28 -9.01
C THR A 81 -6.50 6.76 -7.55
N ARG A 82 -7.56 6.42 -6.81
CA ARG A 82 -7.76 6.85 -5.42
C ARG A 82 -6.93 6.02 -4.44
N GLY A 83 -6.49 6.68 -3.38
CA GLY A 83 -5.72 6.08 -2.29
C GLY A 83 -4.22 6.00 -2.58
N ARG A 84 -3.54 5.17 -1.77
CA ARG A 84 -2.09 5.06 -1.69
C ARG A 84 -1.60 3.67 -2.06
N LEU A 85 -0.45 3.60 -2.73
CA LEU A 85 0.19 2.34 -3.10
C LEU A 85 1.57 2.22 -2.46
N ARG A 86 1.75 1.20 -1.61
CA ARG A 86 3.05 0.93 -0.95
C ARG A 86 4.10 0.53 -1.98
N ARG A 87 5.36 0.85 -1.68
CA ARG A 87 6.55 0.58 -2.52
C ARG A 87 6.59 -0.83 -3.10
N ILE A 88 6.46 -1.88 -2.29
CA ILE A 88 6.53 -3.27 -2.78
C ILE A 88 5.40 -3.62 -3.76
N ARG A 89 4.19 -3.08 -3.55
CA ARG A 89 3.06 -3.29 -4.46
C ARG A 89 3.18 -2.46 -5.73
N PHE A 90 3.75 -1.27 -5.62
CA PHE A 90 4.12 -0.47 -6.79
C PHE A 90 5.15 -1.23 -7.65
N MET A 91 6.20 -1.76 -7.03
CA MET A 91 7.21 -2.58 -7.71
C MET A 91 6.60 -3.81 -8.38
N ASN A 92 5.82 -4.60 -7.65
CA ASN A 92 5.21 -5.81 -8.22
C ASN A 92 4.24 -5.48 -9.34
N ARG A 93 3.46 -4.41 -9.22
CA ARG A 93 2.52 -3.99 -10.27
C ARG A 93 3.24 -3.52 -11.52
N LEU A 94 4.28 -2.69 -11.36
CA LEU A 94 5.06 -2.20 -12.49
C LEU A 94 5.83 -3.35 -13.15
N ALA A 95 6.44 -4.26 -12.36
CA ALA A 95 7.09 -5.46 -12.87
C ALA A 95 6.12 -6.39 -13.61
N PHE A 96 4.89 -6.55 -13.14
CA PHE A 96 3.86 -7.35 -13.81
C PHE A 96 3.48 -6.76 -15.17
N VAL A 97 3.32 -5.44 -15.23
CA VAL A 97 3.05 -4.75 -16.49
C VAL A 97 4.25 -4.86 -17.43
N THR A 98 5.46 -4.59 -16.95
CA THR A 98 6.69 -4.69 -17.77
C THR A 98 6.86 -6.11 -18.30
N LEU A 99 6.68 -7.15 -17.48
CA LEU A 99 6.79 -8.53 -17.92
C LEU A 99 5.73 -8.88 -18.97
N THR A 100 4.47 -8.46 -18.76
CA THR A 100 3.40 -8.65 -19.75
C THR A 100 3.80 -8.05 -21.10
N VAL A 101 4.30 -6.80 -21.10
CA VAL A 101 4.74 -6.13 -22.32
C VAL A 101 5.90 -6.87 -22.98
N LEU A 102 6.92 -7.29 -22.21
CA LEU A 102 8.07 -8.03 -22.74
C LEU A 102 7.67 -9.37 -23.36
N LEU A 103 6.76 -10.11 -22.73
CA LEU A 103 6.25 -11.38 -23.28
C LEU A 103 5.45 -11.18 -24.57
N CYS A 104 4.88 -9.99 -24.79
CA CYS A 104 4.20 -9.65 -26.03
C CYS A 104 5.14 -9.23 -27.16
N VAL A 105 6.38 -8.82 -26.87
CA VAL A 105 7.33 -8.36 -27.90
C VAL A 105 7.70 -9.47 -28.88
N TYR A 106 8.07 -10.65 -28.35
CA TYR A 106 8.50 -11.78 -29.18
C TYR A 106 7.43 -12.23 -30.20
N PRO A 107 6.19 -12.57 -29.79
CA PRO A 107 5.16 -12.96 -30.76
C PRO A 107 4.78 -11.81 -31.71
N ALA A 108 4.82 -10.55 -31.25
CA ALA A 108 4.57 -9.41 -32.13
C ALA A 108 5.65 -9.27 -33.22
N TYR A 109 6.93 -9.53 -32.87
CA TYR A 109 8.05 -9.52 -33.80
C TYR A 109 7.89 -10.60 -34.88
N GLU A 110 7.57 -11.83 -34.49
CA GLU A 110 7.33 -12.96 -35.40
C GLU A 110 6.17 -12.70 -36.38
N TRP A 111 5.25 -11.79 -36.06
CA TRP A 111 4.06 -11.51 -36.89
C TRP A 111 4.22 -10.31 -37.84
N ILE A 112 5.35 -9.61 -37.82
CA ILE A 112 5.56 -8.41 -38.65
C ILE A 112 5.42 -8.74 -40.16
N ASP A 113 5.98 -9.86 -40.58
CA ASP A 113 6.05 -10.29 -41.98
C ASP A 113 4.86 -11.19 -42.40
N GLN A 114 3.90 -11.42 -41.51
CA GLN A 114 2.72 -12.24 -41.82
C GLN A 114 1.77 -11.50 -42.79
N PRO A 115 1.06 -12.24 -43.67
CA PRO A 115 0.01 -11.68 -44.51
C PRO A 115 -0.99 -10.86 -43.70
N ARG A 116 -1.48 -9.75 -44.27
CA ARG A 116 -2.48 -8.85 -43.64
C ARG A 116 -3.89 -9.43 -43.76
N ASP A 117 -4.07 -10.64 -43.29
CA ASP A 117 -5.34 -11.34 -43.26
C ASP A 117 -6.21 -10.91 -42.04
N PRO A 118 -7.49 -11.33 -41.95
CA PRO A 118 -8.32 -10.99 -40.80
C PRO A 118 -7.73 -11.45 -39.45
N ILE A 119 -6.96 -12.54 -39.43
CA ILE A 119 -6.34 -13.06 -38.21
C ILE A 119 -5.19 -12.15 -37.74
N PHE A 120 -4.37 -11.62 -38.66
CA PHE A 120 -3.36 -10.61 -38.37
C PHE A 120 -3.99 -9.38 -37.69
N PHE A 121 -5.08 -8.85 -38.24
CA PHE A 121 -5.76 -7.70 -37.65
C PHE A 121 -6.37 -8.01 -36.29
N ALA A 122 -6.97 -9.20 -36.10
CA ALA A 122 -7.51 -9.62 -34.81
C ALA A 122 -6.44 -9.73 -33.72
N ARG A 123 -5.28 -10.31 -34.04
CA ARG A 123 -4.10 -10.38 -33.16
C ARG A 123 -3.57 -8.99 -32.81
N GLY A 124 -3.42 -8.12 -33.82
CA GLY A 124 -2.99 -6.74 -33.64
C GLY A 124 -3.94 -5.95 -32.72
N ALA A 125 -5.24 -6.08 -32.94
CA ALA A 125 -6.25 -5.46 -32.07
C ALA A 125 -6.15 -5.95 -30.62
N GLY A 126 -5.93 -7.26 -30.41
CA GLY A 126 -5.69 -7.85 -29.10
C GLY A 126 -4.48 -7.23 -28.38
N PHE A 127 -3.36 -7.05 -29.07
CA PHE A 127 -2.19 -6.38 -28.52
C PHE A 127 -2.45 -4.91 -28.18
N VAL A 128 -3.17 -4.18 -29.03
CA VAL A 128 -3.54 -2.78 -28.76
C VAL A 128 -4.37 -2.67 -27.48
N VAL A 129 -5.39 -3.53 -27.32
CA VAL A 129 -6.20 -3.55 -26.09
C VAL A 129 -5.35 -3.85 -24.86
N LEU A 130 -4.47 -4.86 -24.95
CA LEU A 130 -3.57 -5.21 -23.86
C LEU A 130 -2.60 -4.08 -23.52
N ALA A 131 -2.07 -3.38 -24.52
CA ALA A 131 -1.20 -2.23 -24.34
C ALA A 131 -1.94 -1.08 -23.61
N LEU A 132 -3.18 -0.76 -24.00
CA LEU A 132 -4.00 0.25 -23.34
C LEU A 132 -4.28 -0.08 -21.87
N ILE A 133 -4.62 -1.34 -21.58
CA ILE A 133 -4.81 -1.84 -20.20
C ILE A 133 -3.51 -1.68 -19.40
N SER A 134 -2.37 -2.05 -20.00
CA SER A 134 -1.04 -1.98 -19.39
C SER A 134 -0.61 -0.54 -19.08
N ILE A 135 -0.86 0.38 -20.01
CA ILE A 135 -0.63 1.82 -19.84
C ILE A 135 -1.49 2.35 -18.69
N TRP A 136 -2.79 2.03 -18.69
CA TRP A 136 -3.70 2.48 -17.64
C TRP A 136 -3.31 1.93 -16.25
N MET A 137 -2.93 0.65 -16.16
CA MET A 137 -2.43 0.05 -14.92
C MET A 137 -1.16 0.75 -14.41
N SER A 138 -0.25 1.10 -15.31
CA SER A 138 0.98 1.84 -14.97
C SER A 138 0.66 3.24 -14.44
N ILE A 139 -0.18 4.00 -15.15
CA ILE A 139 -0.63 5.33 -14.75
C ILE A 139 -1.29 5.27 -13.36
N SER A 140 -2.24 4.36 -13.17
CA SER A 140 -2.89 4.11 -11.89
C SER A 140 -1.89 3.84 -10.77
N ALA A 141 -0.88 3.00 -11.03
CA ALA A 141 0.16 2.67 -10.05
C ALA A 141 0.99 3.90 -9.66
N ILE A 142 1.44 4.67 -10.65
CA ILE A 142 2.31 5.83 -10.46
C ILE A 142 1.56 6.93 -9.71
N VAL A 143 0.31 7.24 -10.09
CA VAL A 143 -0.53 8.23 -9.41
C VAL A 143 -0.69 7.89 -7.93
N ARG A 144 -1.06 6.64 -7.61
CA ARG A 144 -1.22 6.20 -6.21
C ARG A 144 0.10 6.20 -5.44
N ARG A 145 1.23 6.02 -6.13
CA ARG A 145 2.54 6.09 -5.51
C ARG A 145 2.98 7.53 -5.25
N MET A 146 2.68 8.45 -6.16
CA MET A 146 2.85 9.89 -5.93
C MET A 146 2.02 10.37 -4.73
N HIS A 147 0.77 9.91 -4.63
CA HIS A 147 -0.07 10.15 -3.45
C HIS A 147 0.54 9.60 -2.15
N ASP A 148 1.21 8.45 -2.22
CA ASP A 148 1.90 7.86 -1.06
C ASP A 148 3.12 8.68 -0.59
N VAL A 149 3.78 9.39 -1.52
CA VAL A 149 4.86 10.36 -1.24
C VAL A 149 4.31 11.77 -0.92
N GLY A 150 2.99 11.95 -0.95
CA GLY A 150 2.32 13.22 -0.65
C GLY A 150 2.29 14.22 -1.82
N ARG A 151 2.75 13.83 -3.01
CA ARG A 151 2.75 14.67 -4.21
C ARG A 151 1.42 14.53 -4.98
N SER A 152 1.07 15.56 -5.77
CA SER A 152 -0.11 15.54 -6.64
C SER A 152 0.12 14.70 -7.90
N ALA A 153 -0.94 14.20 -8.51
CA ALA A 153 -0.90 13.44 -9.76
C ALA A 153 -0.33 14.23 -10.96
N TRP A 154 -0.28 15.57 -10.89
CA TRP A 154 0.33 16.43 -11.91
C TRP A 154 1.80 16.12 -12.16
N TRP A 155 2.51 15.57 -11.17
CA TRP A 155 3.87 15.09 -11.35
C TRP A 155 3.97 13.96 -12.38
N LEU A 156 2.87 13.31 -12.76
CA LEU A 156 2.89 12.32 -13.84
C LEU A 156 3.37 12.91 -15.17
N LEU A 157 3.16 14.21 -15.41
CA LEU A 157 3.67 14.89 -16.61
C LEU A 157 5.20 14.86 -16.70
N SER A 158 5.91 14.70 -15.57
CA SER A 158 7.36 14.54 -15.57
C SER A 158 7.81 13.25 -16.29
N LEU A 159 6.90 12.29 -16.48
CA LEU A 159 7.17 11.07 -17.25
C LEU A 159 7.15 11.28 -18.77
N LEU A 160 6.60 12.40 -19.25
CA LEU A 160 6.61 12.75 -20.68
C LEU A 160 7.94 13.34 -21.13
N VAL A 161 8.77 13.82 -20.20
CA VAL A 161 10.07 14.42 -20.48
C VAL A 161 11.15 13.33 -20.41
N PRO A 162 11.87 13.05 -21.51
CA PRO A 162 12.98 12.09 -21.51
C PRO A 162 14.05 12.43 -20.47
N GLY A 163 14.59 11.44 -19.79
CA GLY A 163 15.56 11.60 -18.70
C GLY A 163 14.90 11.91 -17.35
N VAL A 164 14.03 12.92 -17.29
CA VAL A 164 13.25 13.25 -16.08
C VAL A 164 12.32 12.10 -15.70
N ASN A 165 11.78 11.41 -16.69
CA ASN A 165 10.95 10.22 -16.50
C ASN A 165 11.69 9.12 -15.71
N VAL A 166 12.94 8.84 -16.07
CA VAL A 166 13.79 7.84 -15.39
C VAL A 166 14.06 8.27 -13.96
N ILE A 167 14.46 9.53 -13.74
CA ILE A 167 14.72 10.06 -12.39
C ILE A 167 13.47 9.97 -11.52
N THR A 168 12.31 10.35 -12.06
CA THR A 168 11.02 10.28 -11.35
C THR A 168 10.72 8.84 -10.93
N LEU A 169 10.86 7.88 -11.83
CA LEU A 169 10.63 6.47 -11.52
C LEU A 169 11.61 5.96 -10.46
N LEU A 170 12.90 6.27 -10.58
CA LEU A 170 13.92 5.90 -9.59
C LEU A 170 13.59 6.44 -8.19
N VAL A 171 13.16 7.69 -8.10
CA VAL A 171 12.68 8.28 -6.84
C VAL A 171 11.47 7.52 -6.30
N LEU A 172 10.48 7.19 -7.13
CA LEU A 172 9.30 6.42 -6.69
C LEU A 172 9.65 4.99 -6.26
N PHE A 173 10.69 4.39 -6.83
CA PHE A 173 11.23 3.08 -6.47
C PHE A 173 11.99 3.10 -5.14
N ALA A 174 12.77 4.15 -4.87
CA ALA A 174 13.65 4.21 -3.70
C ALA A 174 13.01 4.88 -2.48
N TRP A 175 12.27 5.98 -2.68
CA TRP A 175 11.83 6.86 -1.60
C TRP A 175 10.82 6.18 -0.68
N PRO A 176 10.92 6.25 0.65
CA PRO A 176 9.89 5.69 1.53
C PRO A 176 8.56 6.47 1.44
N GLY A 177 7.42 5.78 1.48
CA GLY A 177 6.11 6.42 1.62
C GLY A 177 5.88 6.98 3.03
N SER A 178 4.83 7.77 3.23
CA SER A 178 4.52 8.30 4.58
C SER A 178 4.07 7.20 5.54
N SER A 179 4.67 7.10 6.73
CA SER A 179 4.25 6.13 7.75
C SER A 179 2.88 6.47 8.36
N HIS A 180 2.55 7.76 8.38
CA HIS A 180 1.31 8.29 8.93
C HIS A 180 0.23 8.47 7.85
N GLU A 181 -1.00 8.71 8.29
CA GLU A 181 -2.10 9.14 7.43
C GLU A 181 -1.72 10.43 6.70
N ASN A 182 -2.09 10.53 5.43
CA ASN A 182 -1.89 11.72 4.62
C ASN A 182 -3.23 12.13 3.98
N ARG A 183 -3.27 13.25 3.26
CA ARG A 183 -4.48 13.76 2.58
C ARG A 183 -5.16 12.78 1.59
N PHE A 184 -4.47 11.71 1.20
CA PHE A 184 -4.95 10.67 0.30
C PHE A 184 -5.39 9.39 1.04
N GLY A 185 -5.41 9.40 2.37
CA GLY A 185 -5.97 8.36 3.23
C GLY A 185 -4.93 7.53 4.00
N PRO A 186 -5.41 6.50 4.72
CA PRO A 186 -4.58 5.66 5.57
C PRO A 186 -3.65 4.74 4.76
N PRO A 187 -2.53 4.29 5.35
CA PRO A 187 -1.61 3.37 4.71
C PRO A 187 -2.28 2.01 4.47
N ASN A 188 -2.36 1.62 3.21
CA ASN A 188 -3.02 0.40 2.79
C ASN A 188 -2.14 -0.85 3.10
N ARG A 189 -2.69 -1.87 3.77
CA ARG A 189 -2.02 -3.16 4.07
C ARG A 189 -2.73 -4.35 3.39
N TYR A 190 -2.51 -4.53 2.08
CA TYR A 190 -2.91 -5.74 1.34
C TYR A 190 -1.70 -6.64 1.03
N SER A 191 -1.97 -7.95 0.97
CA SER A 191 -1.02 -9.00 0.59
C SER A 191 -0.71 -8.96 -0.92
N THR A 192 0.47 -9.45 -1.30
CA THR A 192 0.94 -9.52 -2.70
C THR A 192 0.66 -10.86 -3.37
N LEU A 193 0.02 -11.80 -2.66
CA LEU A 193 -0.17 -13.19 -3.11
C LEU A 193 -0.88 -13.26 -4.46
N LEU A 194 -1.97 -12.50 -4.63
CA LEU A 194 -2.68 -12.44 -5.91
C LEU A 194 -1.75 -12.03 -7.05
N THR A 195 -0.88 -11.03 -6.86
CA THR A 195 0.06 -10.61 -7.90
C THR A 195 1.05 -11.73 -8.26
N TRP A 196 1.55 -12.48 -7.27
CA TRP A 196 2.42 -13.63 -7.52
C TRP A 196 1.72 -14.77 -8.27
N LEU A 197 0.45 -15.05 -7.94
CA LEU A 197 -0.36 -16.02 -8.70
C LEU A 197 -0.56 -15.56 -10.15
N LEU A 198 -0.79 -14.26 -10.36
CA LEU A 198 -0.90 -13.69 -11.71
C LEU A 198 0.43 -13.77 -12.47
N PHE A 199 1.58 -13.56 -11.83
CA PHE A 199 2.90 -13.78 -12.44
C PHE A 199 3.07 -15.23 -12.90
N LEU A 200 2.72 -16.19 -12.04
CA LEU A 200 2.82 -17.62 -12.36
C LEU A 200 1.93 -17.97 -13.56
N LEU A 201 0.67 -17.52 -13.55
CA LEU A 201 -0.26 -17.70 -14.66
C LEU A 201 0.26 -17.07 -15.96
N LEU A 202 0.80 -15.85 -15.88
CA LEU A 202 1.32 -15.09 -17.01
C LEU A 202 2.51 -15.78 -17.70
N ILE A 203 3.32 -16.55 -16.96
CA ILE A 203 4.46 -17.30 -17.52
C ILE A 203 4.01 -18.66 -18.05
N ILE A 204 3.13 -19.36 -17.33
CA ILE A 204 2.69 -20.71 -17.70
C ILE A 204 1.86 -20.70 -18.98
N ILE A 205 0.96 -19.72 -19.16
CA ILE A 205 0.07 -19.67 -20.33
C ILE A 205 0.86 -19.58 -21.65
N PRO A 206 1.79 -18.63 -21.86
CA PRO A 206 2.58 -18.56 -23.09
C PRO A 206 3.48 -19.78 -23.29
N LEU A 207 4.04 -20.32 -22.19
CA LEU A 207 4.89 -21.51 -22.24
C LEU A 207 4.13 -22.75 -22.72
N GLY A 208 2.83 -22.85 -22.41
CA GLY A 208 1.97 -23.92 -22.92
C GLY A 208 1.48 -23.69 -24.35
N ILE A 209 1.05 -22.46 -24.68
CA ILE A 209 0.41 -22.15 -25.96
C ILE A 209 1.42 -22.17 -27.12
N THR A 210 2.60 -21.59 -26.94
CA THR A 210 3.57 -21.42 -28.03
C THR A 210 4.04 -22.75 -28.64
N PRO A 211 4.56 -23.72 -27.88
CA PRO A 211 4.99 -25.01 -28.44
C PRO A 211 3.82 -25.87 -28.93
N ALA A 212 2.65 -25.81 -28.27
CA ALA A 212 1.48 -26.54 -28.74
C ALA A 212 1.01 -26.02 -30.12
N GLY A 213 1.04 -24.70 -30.32
CA GLY A 213 0.71 -24.08 -31.59
C GLY A 213 1.65 -24.48 -32.72
N THR A 214 2.97 -24.51 -32.48
CA THR A 214 3.96 -24.90 -33.50
C THR A 214 3.80 -26.38 -33.88
N ILE A 215 3.64 -27.27 -32.89
CA ILE A 215 3.48 -28.71 -33.15
C ILE A 215 2.22 -28.99 -33.98
N LEU A 216 1.10 -28.34 -33.67
CA LEU A 216 -0.16 -28.51 -34.41
C LEU A 216 -0.07 -27.94 -35.83
N TYR A 217 0.61 -26.82 -36.02
CA TYR A 217 0.85 -26.25 -37.34
C TYR A 217 1.69 -27.19 -38.21
N ASP A 218 2.80 -27.70 -37.67
CA ASP A 218 3.68 -28.61 -38.39
C ASP A 218 2.95 -29.91 -38.77
N ALA A 219 2.15 -30.47 -37.86
CA ALA A 219 1.33 -31.65 -38.14
C ALA A 219 0.29 -31.39 -39.24
N HIS A 220 -0.33 -30.22 -39.26
CA HIS A 220 -1.29 -29.85 -40.30
C HIS A 220 -0.61 -29.70 -41.67
N VAL A 221 0.55 -29.02 -41.73
CA VAL A 221 1.31 -28.86 -42.98
C VAL A 221 1.75 -30.23 -43.52
N GLN A 222 2.20 -31.15 -42.66
CA GLN A 222 2.55 -32.51 -43.07
C GLN A 222 1.34 -33.29 -43.62
N SER A 223 0.14 -33.08 -43.06
CA SER A 223 -1.08 -33.76 -43.53
C SER A 223 -1.54 -33.30 -44.92
N LEU A 224 -1.20 -32.07 -45.34
CA LEU A 224 -1.53 -31.55 -46.67
C LEU A 224 -0.50 -31.97 -47.75
N ALA A 225 0.65 -32.51 -47.32
CA ALA A 225 1.73 -32.93 -48.21
C ALA A 225 1.65 -34.42 -48.61
N GLN A 226 0.73 -35.19 -48.01
CA GLN A 226 0.43 -36.59 -48.35
C GLN A 226 -0.78 -36.69 -49.27
#